data_AF-A0A812QNW5-F1
#
_entry.id   AF-A0A812QNW5-F1
#
_cell.length_a   1.000
_cell.length_b   1.000
_cell.length_c   1.000
_cell.angle_alpha   90.00
_cell.angle_beta   90.00
_cell.angle_gamma   90.00
#
_symmetry.space_group_name_H-M   'P 1'
#
loop_
_entity.id
_entity.type
_entity.pdbx_description
1 polymer ?
#
loop_
_entity_poly.entity_id
_entity_poly.type
_entity_poly.pdbx_seq_one_letter_code
_entity_poly.pdbx_strand_id
1 'polypeptide(L)'
;MASACDALASCQVVLQGVVKDVNDDHADDATWVLTSSFVILTMQSGFGMLEMGCSARGHEVNIMLKNVYDVVFGALAYYLLGYGISYGSSSNSFMGLSDYLMDTATHSTEAQIQSGLVFSSYIFQFSFAATSTTIVSGCLAMRCRFAVYCIYSFYAVLVYSFVAHWVWSSNGWLAQLGVHDFAGSGPVHLLGAVNGLIGIVCMGPRQGRFDGSRPAKDFRPSSPPSILIGLFMLWWGWIGFNCGSSFGITGNRWIV
;
A
#
# COMPACT_ATOMS: atom_id res chain seq x y z
N MET A 1 9.80 -45.53 -11.39
CA MET A 1 9.17 -45.52 -10.05
C MET A 1 10.03 -44.86 -8.96
N ALA A 2 11.29 -44.48 -9.22
CA ALA A 2 12.16 -43.85 -8.22
C ALA A 2 11.90 -42.34 -7.99
N SER A 3 11.43 -41.58 -8.98
CA SER A 3 11.36 -40.11 -8.86
C SER A 3 10.25 -39.55 -7.97
N ALA A 4 9.21 -40.34 -7.67
CA ALA A 4 8.09 -39.89 -6.81
C ALA A 4 8.41 -40.07 -5.32
N CYS A 5 9.15 -41.12 -4.95
CA CYS A 5 9.65 -41.29 -3.58
C CYS A 5 10.69 -40.24 -3.21
N ASP A 6 11.57 -39.85 -4.14
CA ASP A 6 12.59 -38.83 -3.89
C ASP A 6 11.97 -37.42 -3.75
N ALA A 7 10.90 -37.12 -4.49
CA ALA A 7 10.14 -35.88 -4.34
C ALA A 7 9.36 -35.82 -3.01
N LEU A 8 8.80 -36.95 -2.56
CA LEU A 8 8.14 -37.05 -1.25
C LEU A 8 9.13 -36.98 -0.09
N ALA A 9 10.32 -37.59 -0.22
CA ALA A 9 11.39 -37.48 0.76
C ALA A 9 11.94 -36.05 0.85
N SER A 10 12.09 -35.36 -0.29
CA SER A 10 12.48 -33.94 -0.33
C SER A 10 11.41 -33.04 0.30
N CYS A 11 10.13 -33.32 0.06
CA CYS A 11 9.02 -32.60 0.67
C CYS A 11 8.93 -32.87 2.19
N GLN A 12 9.20 -34.10 2.65
CA GLN A 12 9.26 -34.43 4.08
C GLN A 12 10.47 -33.81 4.79
N VAL A 13 11.63 -33.70 4.13
CA VAL A 13 12.80 -32.99 4.68
C VAL A 13 12.53 -31.48 4.78
N VAL A 14 11.86 -30.89 3.78
CA VAL A 14 11.39 -29.50 3.83
C VAL A 14 10.37 -29.31 4.96
N LEU A 15 9.40 -30.22 5.12
CA LEU A 15 8.42 -30.17 6.20
C LEU A 15 9.06 -30.37 7.59
N GLN A 16 10.08 -31.22 7.72
CA GLN A 16 10.78 -31.42 9.00
C GLN A 16 11.74 -30.29 9.36
N GLY A 17 12.31 -29.60 8.36
CA GLY A 17 13.01 -28.31 8.56
C GLY A 17 12.03 -27.23 8.99
N VAL A 18 10.94 -27.06 8.25
CA VAL A 18 9.85 -26.11 8.57
C VAL A 18 9.27 -26.36 9.97
N VAL A 19 9.06 -27.60 10.40
CA VAL A 19 8.54 -27.92 11.74
C VAL A 19 9.55 -27.64 12.87
N LYS A 20 10.87 -27.63 12.58
CA LYS A 20 11.88 -27.13 13.52
C LYS A 20 11.94 -25.60 13.56
N ASP A 21 11.64 -24.95 12.44
CA ASP A 21 11.54 -23.49 12.32
C ASP A 21 10.19 -22.92 12.82
N VAL A 22 9.21 -23.76 13.17
CA VAL A 22 7.98 -23.31 13.87
C VAL A 22 8.27 -22.83 15.31
N ASN A 23 9.48 -23.08 15.82
CA ASN A 23 9.99 -22.45 17.06
C ASN A 23 10.79 -21.16 16.78
N ASP A 24 10.76 -20.63 15.56
CA ASP A 24 11.37 -19.34 15.23
C ASP A 24 10.41 -18.22 15.66
N ASP A 25 10.81 -17.39 16.63
CA ASP A 25 10.02 -16.31 17.24
C ASP A 25 9.48 -15.26 16.22
N HIS A 26 9.80 -15.41 14.94
CA HIS A 26 9.52 -14.49 13.84
C HIS A 26 8.48 -15.00 12.82
N ALA A 27 8.13 -16.30 12.81
CA ALA A 27 7.16 -16.83 11.84
C ALA A 27 5.72 -16.31 12.10
N ASP A 28 5.37 -16.17 13.37
CA ASP A 28 4.10 -15.60 13.81
C ASP A 28 4.00 -14.11 13.46
N ASP A 29 5.10 -13.36 13.63
CA ASP A 29 5.21 -11.96 13.23
C ASP A 29 5.03 -11.79 11.71
N ALA A 30 5.69 -12.64 10.91
CA ALA A 30 5.56 -12.62 9.45
C ALA A 30 4.11 -12.90 9.01
N THR A 31 3.47 -13.90 9.63
CA THR A 31 2.08 -14.28 9.36
C THR A 31 1.12 -13.14 9.72
N TRP A 32 1.34 -12.48 10.85
CA TRP A 32 0.57 -11.32 11.28
C TRP A 32 0.68 -10.16 10.28
N VAL A 33 1.90 -9.82 9.86
CA VAL A 33 2.17 -8.75 8.91
C VAL A 33 1.56 -9.06 7.54
N LEU A 34 1.72 -10.28 7.02
CA LEU A 34 1.11 -10.69 5.75
C LEU A 34 -0.42 -10.69 5.80
N THR A 35 -1.01 -11.23 6.85
CA THR A 35 -2.47 -11.26 7.04
C THR A 35 -3.01 -9.84 7.09
N SER A 36 -2.37 -8.96 7.86
CA SER A 36 -2.70 -7.53 7.93
C SER A 36 -2.58 -6.87 6.56
N SER A 37 -1.52 -7.18 5.80
CA SER A 37 -1.31 -6.66 4.45
C SER A 37 -2.45 -7.03 3.50
N PHE A 38 -2.90 -8.29 3.49
CA PHE A 38 -4.02 -8.71 2.65
C PHE A 38 -5.33 -8.05 3.08
N VAL A 39 -5.56 -7.89 4.38
CA VAL A 39 -6.70 -7.12 4.91
C VAL A 39 -6.65 -5.67 4.41
N ILE A 40 -5.49 -5.01 4.46
CA ILE A 40 -5.31 -3.64 3.95
C ILE A 40 -5.53 -3.58 2.45
N LEU A 41 -5.05 -4.55 1.67
CA LEU A 41 -5.29 -4.57 0.22
C LEU A 41 -6.78 -4.68 -0.13
N THR A 42 -7.63 -5.20 0.76
CA THR A 42 -9.10 -5.13 0.55
C THR A 42 -9.63 -3.69 0.62
N MET A 43 -8.93 -2.76 1.27
CA MET A 43 -9.26 -1.33 1.24
C MET A 43 -9.28 -0.78 -0.19
N GLN A 44 -8.51 -1.35 -1.12
CA GLN A 44 -8.50 -0.92 -2.52
C GLN A 44 -9.86 -1.15 -3.19
N SER A 45 -10.52 -2.27 -2.87
CA SER A 45 -11.91 -2.48 -3.26
C SER A 45 -12.87 -1.55 -2.50
N GLY A 46 -12.58 -1.26 -1.23
CA GLY A 46 -13.32 -0.28 -0.43
C GLY A 46 -13.30 1.13 -1.03
N PHE A 47 -12.13 1.65 -1.39
CA PHE A 47 -11.95 2.91 -2.10
C PHE A 47 -12.66 2.89 -3.45
N GLY A 48 -12.47 1.84 -4.25
CA GLY A 48 -13.18 1.69 -5.52
C GLY A 48 -14.69 1.80 -5.38
N MET A 49 -15.28 1.06 -4.44
CA MET A 49 -16.72 1.05 -4.17
C MET A 49 -17.23 2.40 -3.63
N LEU A 50 -16.47 3.02 -2.72
CA LEU A 50 -16.79 4.33 -2.14
C LEU A 50 -16.75 5.42 -3.22
N GLU A 51 -15.69 5.48 -4.01
CA GLU A 51 -15.48 6.48 -5.05
C GLU A 51 -16.46 6.32 -6.20
N MET A 52 -16.70 5.09 -6.67
CA MET A 52 -17.66 4.85 -7.74
C MET A 52 -19.08 5.24 -7.28
N GLY A 53 -19.43 4.93 -6.03
CA GLY A 53 -20.73 5.25 -5.46
C GLY A 53 -20.94 6.75 -5.27
N CYS A 54 -19.89 7.47 -4.87
CA CYS A 54 -19.87 8.94 -4.75
C CYS A 54 -19.83 9.67 -6.10
N SER A 55 -19.42 8.98 -7.17
CA SER A 55 -19.35 9.57 -8.51
C SER A 55 -20.72 9.67 -9.17
N ALA A 56 -20.81 10.53 -10.17
CA ALA A 56 -21.98 10.62 -11.02
C ALA A 56 -22.08 9.41 -11.96
N ARG A 57 -23.32 9.08 -12.35
CA ARG A 57 -23.58 7.99 -13.28
C ARG A 57 -22.81 8.15 -14.60
N GLY A 58 -22.24 7.05 -15.09
CA GLY A 58 -21.42 6.98 -16.30
C GLY A 58 -19.91 7.09 -16.05
N HIS A 59 -19.48 7.36 -14.82
CA HIS A 59 -18.06 7.47 -14.45
C HIS A 59 -17.55 6.28 -13.61
N GLU A 60 -18.42 5.34 -13.24
CA GLU A 60 -18.12 4.25 -12.31
C GLU A 60 -16.97 3.38 -12.82
N VAL A 61 -17.01 2.99 -14.09
CA VAL A 61 -15.97 2.14 -14.72
C VAL A 61 -14.61 2.83 -14.71
N ASN A 62 -14.56 4.14 -15.00
CA ASN A 62 -13.30 4.88 -15.02
C ASN A 62 -12.64 4.90 -13.63
N ILE A 63 -13.45 5.05 -12.57
CA ILE A 63 -12.97 5.09 -11.19
C ILE A 63 -12.50 3.72 -10.73
N MET A 64 -13.24 2.67 -11.04
CA MET A 64 -12.82 1.30 -10.73
C MET A 64 -11.51 0.94 -11.45
N LEU A 65 -11.35 1.35 -12.71
CA LEU A 65 -10.11 1.14 -13.45
C LEU A 65 -8.91 1.87 -12.83
N LYS A 66 -9.11 3.07 -12.27
CA LYS A 66 -8.04 3.80 -11.54
C LYS A 66 -7.58 3.04 -10.31
N ASN A 67 -8.53 2.52 -9.51
CA ASN A 67 -8.22 1.71 -8.33
C ASN A 67 -7.46 0.42 -8.70
N VAL A 68 -7.89 -0.29 -9.76
CA VAL A 68 -7.14 -1.46 -10.25
C VAL A 68 -5.74 -1.09 -10.71
N TYR A 69 -5.61 0.04 -11.43
CA TYR A 69 -4.32 0.55 -11.88
C TYR A 69 -3.39 0.84 -10.71
N ASP A 70 -3.88 1.51 -9.66
CA ASP A 70 -3.08 1.85 -8.47
C ASP A 70 -2.54 0.62 -7.75
N VAL A 71 -3.30 -0.47 -7.70
CA VAL A 71 -2.81 -1.73 -7.13
C VAL A 71 -1.73 -2.35 -8.01
N VAL A 72 -2.00 -2.55 -9.31
CA VAL A 72 -1.09 -3.29 -10.19
C VAL A 72 0.19 -2.50 -10.47
N PHE A 73 0.05 -1.25 -10.89
CA PHE A 73 1.19 -0.41 -11.25
C PHE A 73 1.81 0.26 -10.05
N GLY A 74 1.04 0.53 -8.98
CA GLY A 74 1.63 0.94 -7.71
C GLY A 74 2.48 -0.16 -7.10
N ALA A 75 2.06 -1.42 -7.17
CA ALA A 75 2.89 -2.56 -6.76
C ALA A 75 4.19 -2.58 -7.56
N LEU A 76 4.09 -2.48 -8.89
CA LEU A 76 5.28 -2.50 -9.74
C LEU A 76 6.20 -1.31 -9.47
N ALA A 77 5.67 -0.08 -9.35
CA ALA A 77 6.47 1.11 -9.07
C ALA A 77 7.15 1.03 -7.69
N TYR A 78 6.42 0.56 -6.68
CA TYR A 78 6.94 0.41 -5.34
C TYR A 78 7.98 -0.71 -5.26
N TYR A 79 7.77 -1.81 -5.97
CA TYR A 79 8.76 -2.88 -6.12
C TYR A 79 10.06 -2.40 -6.78
N LEU A 80 9.95 -1.74 -7.93
CA LEU A 80 11.10 -1.34 -8.74
C LEU A 80 11.98 -0.32 -8.00
N LEU A 81 11.36 0.70 -7.42
CA LEU A 81 12.06 1.85 -6.86
C LEU A 81 11.61 2.18 -5.44
N GLY A 82 10.30 2.11 -5.19
CA GLY A 82 9.72 2.71 -4.00
C GLY A 82 10.19 2.10 -2.67
N TYR A 83 10.32 0.77 -2.59
CA TYR A 83 10.79 0.14 -1.37
C TYR A 83 12.26 0.47 -1.08
N GLY A 84 13.14 0.44 -2.10
CA GLY A 84 14.54 0.82 -1.94
C GLY A 84 14.71 2.28 -1.49
N ILE A 85 13.88 3.20 -2.02
CA ILE A 85 13.84 4.60 -1.56
C ILE A 85 13.37 4.71 -0.10
N SER A 86 12.35 3.95 0.31
CA SER A 86 11.80 4.02 1.67
C SER A 86 12.72 3.37 2.71
N TYR A 87 13.22 2.16 2.41
CA TYR A 87 13.77 1.22 3.40
C TYR A 87 15.09 0.57 2.99
N GLY A 88 15.76 1.06 1.95
CA GLY A 88 17.08 0.54 1.55
C GLY A 88 18.08 0.55 2.71
N SER A 89 18.80 -0.55 2.88
CA SER A 89 19.77 -0.79 3.96
C SER A 89 20.86 0.28 3.99
N SER A 90 21.42 0.63 2.83
CA SER A 90 22.24 1.83 2.67
C SER A 90 21.32 3.03 2.46
N SER A 91 21.39 4.03 3.33
CA SER A 91 20.53 5.22 3.26
C SER A 91 21.22 6.47 3.79
N ASN A 92 20.70 7.63 3.41
CA ASN A 92 21.03 8.93 4.02
C ASN A 92 19.79 9.49 4.72
N SER A 93 19.82 10.75 5.18
CA SER A 93 18.69 11.32 5.93
C SER A 93 17.42 11.58 5.11
N PHE A 94 17.56 11.60 3.78
CA PHE A 94 16.51 11.95 2.84
C PHE A 94 15.94 10.75 2.08
N MET A 95 16.74 9.73 1.77
CA MET A 95 16.30 8.53 1.04
C MET A 95 17.21 7.31 1.24
N GLY A 96 16.66 6.13 0.97
CA GLY A 96 17.39 4.89 0.75
C GLY A 96 18.07 4.82 -0.63
N LEU A 97 19.23 4.16 -0.64
CA LEU A 97 20.19 4.09 -1.75
C LEU A 97 20.51 2.65 -2.18
N SER A 98 19.91 1.63 -1.56
CA SER A 98 20.09 0.22 -1.92
C SER A 98 18.76 -0.54 -1.95
N ASP A 99 18.82 -1.83 -2.26
CA ASP A 99 17.72 -2.79 -2.20
C ASP A 99 16.56 -2.46 -3.17
N TYR A 100 16.89 -1.77 -4.27
CA TYR A 100 15.98 -1.61 -5.42
C TYR A 100 15.64 -2.97 -6.03
N LEU A 101 14.43 -3.12 -6.56
CA LEU A 101 13.89 -4.43 -6.95
C LEU A 101 13.93 -5.47 -5.82
N MET A 102 14.03 -5.03 -4.56
CA MET A 102 14.14 -5.88 -3.36
C MET A 102 15.40 -6.77 -3.37
N ASP A 103 16.58 -6.21 -3.65
CA ASP A 103 17.78 -7.04 -3.90
C ASP A 103 18.27 -7.81 -2.65
N THR A 104 18.11 -9.13 -2.69
CA THR A 104 18.45 -10.11 -1.63
C THR A 104 19.84 -10.72 -1.83
N ALA A 105 20.83 -9.88 -2.12
CA ALA A 105 22.19 -10.28 -2.48
C ALA A 105 23.02 -10.90 -1.33
N THR A 106 22.64 -12.10 -0.87
CA THR A 106 23.57 -13.17 -0.48
C THR A 106 22.88 -14.51 -0.79
N HIS A 107 23.43 -15.30 -1.73
CA HIS A 107 22.92 -16.64 -2.03
C HIS A 107 23.37 -17.68 -0.97
N SER A 108 23.15 -17.39 0.32
CA SER A 108 23.30 -18.37 1.41
C SER A 108 21.92 -18.84 1.87
N THR A 109 21.83 -20.07 2.39
CA THR A 109 20.57 -20.64 2.88
C THR A 109 19.95 -19.81 4.01
N GLU A 110 20.79 -19.15 4.83
CA GLU A 110 20.36 -18.23 5.89
C GLU A 110 19.67 -16.97 5.33
N ALA A 111 20.19 -16.42 4.23
CA ALA A 111 19.62 -15.27 3.57
C ALA A 111 18.28 -15.59 2.86
N GLN A 112 18.07 -16.85 2.48
CA GLN A 112 16.78 -17.32 1.94
C GLN A 112 15.69 -17.35 3.02
N ILE A 113 16.02 -17.72 4.26
CA ILE A 113 15.06 -17.68 5.38
C ILE A 113 14.71 -16.23 5.72
N GLN A 114 15.71 -15.34 5.78
CA GLN A 114 15.49 -13.90 6.01
C GLN A 114 14.73 -13.21 4.87
N SER A 115 14.75 -13.76 3.66
CA SER A 115 14.00 -13.20 2.52
C SER A 115 12.49 -13.16 2.77
N GLY A 116 11.94 -14.10 3.55
CA GLY A 116 10.51 -14.16 3.87
C GLY A 116 10.02 -12.93 4.63
N LEU A 117 10.81 -12.42 5.59
CA LEU A 117 10.49 -11.22 6.36
C LEU A 117 10.58 -9.95 5.49
N VAL A 118 11.56 -9.89 4.60
CA VAL A 118 11.73 -8.78 3.65
C VAL A 118 10.55 -8.72 2.69
N PHE A 119 10.11 -9.84 2.12
CA PHE A 119 8.94 -9.89 1.25
C PHE A 119 7.64 -9.57 2.01
N SER A 120 7.50 -10.05 3.26
CA SER A 120 6.34 -9.72 4.10
C SER A 120 6.26 -8.23 4.39
N SER A 121 7.39 -7.62 4.75
CA SER A 121 7.50 -6.17 4.97
C SER A 121 7.22 -5.39 3.69
N TYR A 122 7.69 -5.87 2.54
CA TYR A 122 7.38 -5.27 1.25
C TYR A 122 5.87 -5.24 0.97
N ILE A 123 5.16 -6.37 1.11
CA ILE A 123 3.72 -6.41 0.83
C ILE A 123 2.96 -5.47 1.78
N PHE A 124 3.36 -5.43 3.05
CA PHE A 124 2.79 -4.51 4.04
C PHE A 124 2.99 -3.05 3.63
N GLN A 125 4.22 -2.66 3.33
CA GLN A 125 4.55 -1.28 2.96
C GLN A 125 3.96 -0.87 1.61
N PHE A 126 3.90 -1.80 0.66
CA PHE A 126 3.19 -1.61 -0.60
C PHE A 126 1.70 -1.33 -0.36
N SER A 127 1.06 -2.06 0.56
CA SER A 127 -0.37 -1.84 0.85
C SER A 127 -0.66 -0.42 1.35
N PHE A 128 0.28 0.19 2.09
CA PHE A 128 0.22 1.59 2.53
C PHE A 128 0.46 2.56 1.37
N ALA A 129 1.46 2.29 0.52
CA ALA A 129 1.74 3.09 -0.67
C ALA A 129 0.54 3.12 -1.63
N ALA A 130 -0.07 1.96 -1.90
CA ALA A 130 -1.27 1.85 -2.70
C ALA A 130 -2.45 2.62 -2.08
N THR A 131 -2.57 2.59 -0.74
CA THR A 131 -3.60 3.33 0.00
C THR A 131 -3.40 4.85 -0.13
N SER A 132 -2.17 5.34 -0.04
CA SER A 132 -1.86 6.76 -0.23
C SER A 132 -2.21 7.23 -1.64
N THR A 133 -1.91 6.42 -2.65
CA THR A 133 -2.15 6.76 -4.06
C THR A 133 -3.64 6.76 -4.40
N THR A 134 -4.40 5.77 -3.92
CA THR A 134 -5.84 5.68 -4.24
C THR A 134 -6.65 6.85 -3.65
N ILE A 135 -6.23 7.46 -2.54
CA ILE A 135 -6.84 8.71 -2.03
C ILE A 135 -6.88 9.80 -3.13
N VAL A 136 -5.85 9.84 -3.98
CA VAL A 136 -5.79 10.80 -5.09
C VAL A 136 -6.81 10.46 -6.20
N SER A 137 -7.11 9.18 -6.46
CA SER A 137 -8.15 8.76 -7.42
C SER A 137 -9.47 9.48 -7.15
N GLY A 138 -9.96 9.40 -5.90
CA GLY A 138 -11.20 10.02 -5.48
C GLY A 138 -11.22 11.54 -5.65
N CYS A 139 -10.10 12.21 -5.34
CA CYS A 139 -9.93 13.66 -5.51
C CYS A 139 -10.05 14.10 -6.97
N LEU A 140 -9.55 13.27 -7.90
CA LEU A 140 -9.45 13.57 -9.34
C LEU A 140 -10.56 12.90 -10.18
N ALA A 141 -11.55 12.31 -9.51
CA ALA A 141 -12.67 11.61 -10.12
C ALA A 141 -13.46 12.48 -11.13
N MET A 142 -14.02 11.81 -12.16
CA MET A 142 -14.89 12.34 -13.22
C MET A 142 -14.29 13.34 -14.22
N ARG A 143 -13.10 13.91 -13.96
CA ARG A 143 -12.48 14.91 -14.86
C ARG A 143 -11.05 14.59 -15.29
N CYS A 144 -10.30 13.79 -14.51
CA CYS A 144 -8.95 13.42 -14.90
C CYS A 144 -8.97 12.33 -15.98
N ARG A 145 -8.26 12.59 -17.09
CA ARG A 145 -8.03 11.59 -18.15
C ARG A 145 -7.23 10.43 -17.57
N PHE A 146 -7.66 9.20 -17.86
CA PHE A 146 -7.04 7.99 -17.29
C PHE A 146 -5.53 7.91 -17.55
N ALA A 147 -5.07 8.17 -18.77
CA ALA A 147 -3.64 8.14 -19.09
C ALA A 147 -2.80 9.15 -18.28
N VAL A 148 -3.35 10.33 -17.96
CA VAL A 148 -2.68 11.33 -17.11
C VAL A 148 -2.64 10.84 -15.66
N TYR A 149 -3.74 10.23 -15.21
CA TYR A 149 -3.82 9.61 -13.89
C TYR A 149 -2.76 8.52 -13.71
N CYS A 150 -2.52 7.69 -14.72
CA CYS A 150 -1.49 6.65 -14.67
C CYS A 150 -0.08 7.20 -14.36
N ILE A 151 0.32 8.25 -15.07
CA ILE A 151 1.62 8.91 -14.86
C ILE A 151 1.66 9.58 -13.47
N TYR A 152 0.56 10.22 -13.09
CA TYR A 152 0.44 10.88 -11.80
C TYR A 152 0.53 9.87 -10.64
N SER A 153 -0.15 8.73 -10.75
CA SER A 153 -0.14 7.64 -9.76
C SER A 153 1.27 7.07 -9.57
N PHE A 154 2.00 6.84 -10.66
CA PHE A 154 3.40 6.43 -10.59
C PHE A 154 4.27 7.45 -9.84
N TYR A 155 4.10 8.75 -10.14
CA TYR A 155 4.81 9.81 -9.43
C TYR A 155 4.41 9.90 -7.95
N ALA A 156 3.13 9.72 -7.63
CA ALA A 156 2.63 9.74 -6.26
C ALA A 156 3.26 8.64 -5.40
N VAL A 157 3.48 7.45 -5.96
CA VAL A 157 4.20 6.36 -5.28
C VAL A 157 5.66 6.73 -5.00
N LEU A 158 6.34 7.40 -5.92
CA LEU A 158 7.72 7.86 -5.68
C LEU A 158 7.77 8.91 -4.57
N VAL A 159 6.88 9.91 -4.60
CA VAL A 159 6.79 10.93 -3.54
C VAL A 159 6.48 10.28 -2.19
N TYR A 160 5.55 9.31 -2.16
CA TYR A 160 5.25 8.51 -0.97
C TYR A 160 6.51 7.86 -0.41
N SER A 161 7.35 7.25 -1.24
CA SER A 161 8.56 6.58 -0.77
C SER A 161 9.55 7.50 -0.06
N PHE A 162 9.73 8.74 -0.54
CA PHE A 162 10.56 9.72 0.17
C PHE A 162 9.96 10.07 1.53
N VAL A 163 8.66 10.33 1.60
CA VAL A 163 8.01 10.72 2.87
C VAL A 163 7.98 9.55 3.87
N ALA A 164 7.75 8.33 3.39
CA ALA A 164 7.86 7.11 4.18
C ALA A 164 9.27 6.95 4.75
N HIS A 165 10.31 7.22 3.94
CA HIS A 165 11.69 7.24 4.42
C HIS A 165 11.88 8.26 5.55
N TRP A 166 11.41 9.50 5.36
CA TRP A 166 11.62 10.57 6.34
C TRP A 166 11.04 10.24 7.71
N VAL A 167 9.86 9.62 7.75
CA VAL A 167 9.08 9.37 8.97
C VAL A 167 9.40 8.01 9.60
N TRP A 168 9.63 6.97 8.79
CA TRP A 168 9.72 5.58 9.29
C TRP A 168 11.08 4.92 9.11
N SER A 169 11.97 5.46 8.28
CA SER A 169 13.35 4.96 8.28
C SER A 169 14.06 5.41 9.54
N SER A 170 14.88 4.52 10.12
CA SER A 170 15.75 4.89 11.24
C SER A 170 16.67 6.05 10.90
N ASN A 171 17.06 6.23 9.63
CA ASN A 171 17.90 7.34 9.18
C ASN A 171 17.10 8.57 8.73
N GLY A 172 15.78 8.48 8.62
CA GLY A 172 14.93 9.55 8.12
C GLY A 172 14.99 10.81 8.98
N TRP A 173 15.10 11.98 8.35
CA TRP A 173 15.29 13.23 9.08
C TRP A 173 14.14 13.57 10.05
N LEU A 174 12.88 13.21 9.75
CA LEU A 174 11.75 13.44 10.67
C LEU A 174 11.79 12.44 11.83
N ALA A 175 12.13 11.18 11.57
CA ALA A 175 12.35 10.18 12.62
C ALA A 175 13.46 10.63 13.58
N GLN A 176 14.56 11.16 13.07
CA GLN A 176 15.68 11.71 13.85
C GLN A 176 15.30 12.95 14.68
N LEU A 177 14.29 13.71 14.25
CA LEU A 177 13.72 14.82 15.03
C LEU A 177 12.72 14.34 16.11
N GLY A 178 12.44 13.04 16.20
CA GLY A 178 11.53 12.45 17.18
C GLY A 178 10.06 12.45 16.76
N VAL A 179 9.74 12.58 15.47
CA VAL A 179 8.37 12.42 14.98
C VAL A 179 7.92 10.98 15.19
N HIS A 180 6.72 10.81 15.73
CA HIS A 180 6.07 9.51 15.86
C HIS A 180 4.76 9.50 15.08
N ASP A 181 4.70 8.61 14.10
CA ASP A 181 3.50 8.31 13.34
C ASP A 181 3.35 6.79 13.26
N PHE A 182 2.45 6.25 14.07
CA PHE A 182 2.30 4.83 14.28
C PHE A 182 1.85 4.08 13.01
N ALA A 183 0.86 4.64 12.30
CA ALA A 183 0.19 3.97 11.19
C ALA A 183 -0.15 4.92 10.04
N GLY A 184 0.64 5.96 9.81
CA GLY A 184 0.66 6.66 8.52
C GLY A 184 -0.33 7.82 8.40
N SER A 185 -0.65 8.50 9.49
CA SER A 185 -1.44 9.74 9.44
C SER A 185 -0.79 10.79 8.53
N GLY A 186 0.53 10.89 8.56
CA GLY A 186 1.37 11.74 7.71
C GLY A 186 1.64 11.11 6.33
N PRO A 187 2.50 10.06 6.25
CA PRO A 187 2.91 9.49 4.97
C PRO A 187 1.79 8.96 4.08
N VAL A 188 0.67 8.48 4.65
CA VAL A 188 -0.42 7.90 3.86
C VAL A 188 -1.55 8.91 3.69
N HIS A 189 -2.17 9.33 4.81
CA HIS A 189 -3.40 10.11 4.75
C HIS A 189 -3.17 11.58 4.38
N LEU A 190 -2.28 12.26 5.10
CA LEU A 190 -1.97 13.67 4.83
C LEU A 190 -1.32 13.82 3.46
N LEU A 191 -0.32 12.99 3.14
CA LEU A 191 0.34 13.05 1.84
C LEU A 191 -0.63 12.78 0.69
N GLY A 192 -1.43 11.72 0.77
CA GLY A 192 -2.46 11.41 -0.22
C GLY A 192 -3.46 12.57 -0.39
N ALA A 193 -3.90 13.16 0.72
CA ALA A 193 -4.79 14.33 0.70
C ALA A 193 -4.15 15.57 0.08
N VAL A 194 -2.88 15.87 0.38
CA VAL A 194 -2.14 17.01 -0.19
C VAL A 194 -1.89 16.81 -1.68
N ASN A 195 -1.48 15.61 -2.09
CA ASN A 195 -1.35 15.26 -3.51
C ASN A 195 -2.67 15.45 -4.25
N GLY A 196 -3.76 14.90 -3.69
CA GLY A 196 -5.11 15.09 -4.20
C GLY A 196 -5.52 16.56 -4.29
N LEU A 197 -5.24 17.36 -3.26
CA LEU A 197 -5.53 18.79 -3.21
C LEU A 197 -4.77 19.55 -4.31
N ILE A 198 -3.47 19.31 -4.47
CA ILE A 198 -2.65 19.92 -5.54
C ILE A 198 -3.25 19.57 -6.90
N GLY A 199 -3.59 18.30 -7.12
CA GLY A 199 -4.24 17.85 -8.36
C GLY A 199 -5.58 18.54 -8.61
N ILE A 200 -6.39 18.77 -7.57
CA ILE A 200 -7.66 19.51 -7.66
C ILE A 200 -7.40 20.98 -8.03
N VAL A 201 -6.44 21.65 -7.39
CA VAL A 201 -6.12 23.06 -7.64
C VAL A 201 -5.63 23.26 -9.07
N CYS A 202 -4.76 22.38 -9.58
CA CYS A 202 -4.25 22.46 -10.95
C CYS A 202 -5.34 22.21 -12.01
N MET A 203 -6.27 21.29 -11.77
CA MET A 203 -7.35 20.98 -12.74
C MET A 203 -8.55 21.93 -12.65
N GLY A 204 -8.75 22.59 -11.51
CA GLY A 204 -9.94 23.41 -11.25
C GLY A 204 -11.21 22.56 -11.04
N PRO A 205 -12.37 23.19 -10.81
CA PRO A 205 -13.64 22.51 -10.51
C PRO A 205 -14.15 21.62 -11.65
N ARG A 206 -15.04 20.67 -11.33
CA ARG A 206 -15.71 19.85 -12.36
C ARG A 206 -16.51 20.78 -13.28
N GLN A 207 -16.37 20.60 -14.59
CA GLN A 207 -17.08 21.42 -15.58
C GLN A 207 -18.60 21.39 -15.32
N GLY A 208 -19.22 22.57 -15.26
CA GLY A 208 -20.64 22.70 -15.00
C GLY A 208 -21.08 22.61 -13.55
N ARG A 209 -20.17 22.40 -12.60
CA ARG A 209 -20.55 22.19 -11.18
C ARG A 209 -21.00 23.47 -10.48
N PHE A 210 -20.37 24.59 -10.79
CA PHE A 210 -20.55 25.86 -10.06
C PHE A 210 -20.96 27.03 -10.95
N ASP A 211 -20.84 26.90 -12.27
CA ASP A 211 -21.15 27.97 -13.24
C ASP A 211 -22.61 27.97 -13.71
N GLY A 212 -23.42 27.00 -13.26
CA GLY A 212 -24.83 26.84 -13.65
C GLY A 212 -25.05 26.21 -15.03
N SER A 213 -23.99 25.86 -15.77
CA SER A 213 -24.11 25.27 -17.12
C SER A 213 -24.58 23.82 -17.13
N ARG A 214 -24.54 23.12 -15.98
CA ARG A 214 -25.08 21.76 -15.83
C ARG A 214 -26.04 21.63 -14.64
N PRO A 215 -27.07 20.77 -14.75
CA PRO A 215 -27.98 20.50 -13.65
C PRO A 215 -27.27 19.91 -12.42
N ALA A 216 -27.65 20.34 -11.21
CA ALA A 216 -27.07 19.81 -9.97
C ALA A 216 -27.24 18.26 -9.81
N LYS A 217 -28.28 17.69 -10.44
CA LYS A 217 -28.53 16.23 -10.45
C LYS A 217 -27.40 15.44 -11.12
N ASP A 218 -26.65 16.05 -12.04
CA ASP A 218 -25.55 15.41 -12.78
C ASP A 218 -24.33 15.12 -11.90
N PHE A 219 -24.32 15.62 -10.67
CA PHE A 219 -23.22 15.43 -9.72
C PHE A 219 -23.67 14.66 -8.47
N ARG A 220 -24.88 14.10 -8.47
CA ARG A 220 -25.37 13.28 -7.36
C ARG A 220 -24.65 11.93 -7.37
N PRO A 221 -24.37 11.35 -6.18
CA PRO A 221 -23.86 10.00 -6.04
C PRO A 221 -24.70 8.98 -6.85
N SER A 222 -24.02 8.08 -7.54
CA SER A 222 -24.62 7.05 -8.38
C SER A 222 -25.29 5.94 -7.56
N SER A 223 -24.69 5.58 -6.41
CA SER A 223 -25.07 4.41 -5.61
C SER A 223 -24.73 4.57 -4.11
N PRO A 224 -25.70 4.97 -3.27
CA PRO A 224 -25.54 4.93 -1.81
C PRO A 224 -25.19 3.54 -1.23
N PRO A 225 -25.72 2.41 -1.73
CA PRO A 225 -25.28 1.09 -1.27
C PRO A 225 -23.79 0.83 -1.50
N SER A 226 -23.25 1.23 -2.65
CA SER A 226 -21.82 1.09 -2.94
C SER A 226 -20.96 1.93 -1.99
N ILE A 227 -21.41 3.13 -1.63
CA ILE A 227 -20.76 3.98 -0.62
C ILE A 227 -20.68 3.25 0.73
N LEU A 228 -21.78 2.64 1.17
CA LEU A 228 -21.82 1.94 2.46
C LEU A 228 -20.94 0.68 2.46
N ILE A 229 -20.97 -0.11 1.38
CA ILE A 229 -20.07 -1.27 1.24
C ILE A 229 -18.62 -0.81 1.26
N GLY A 230 -18.29 0.23 0.51
CA GLY A 230 -16.96 0.84 0.51
C GLY A 230 -16.51 1.27 1.91
N LEU A 231 -17.39 1.97 2.65
CA LEU A 231 -17.15 2.37 4.03
C LEU A 231 -16.84 1.18 4.95
N PHE A 232 -17.64 0.10 4.90
CA PHE A 232 -17.40 -1.07 5.76
C PHE A 232 -16.10 -1.78 5.41
N MET A 233 -15.77 -1.92 4.12
CA MET A 233 -14.50 -2.50 3.67
C MET A 233 -13.30 -1.66 4.11
N LEU A 234 -13.41 -0.33 4.01
CA LEU A 234 -12.38 0.58 4.50
C LEU A 234 -12.22 0.47 6.02
N TRP A 235 -13.32 0.43 6.77
CA TRP A 235 -13.27 0.32 8.22
C TRP A 235 -12.63 -1.00 8.68
N TRP A 236 -13.02 -2.12 8.06
CA TRP A 236 -12.39 -3.42 8.29
C TRP A 236 -10.89 -3.39 7.97
N GLY A 237 -10.53 -2.89 6.80
CA GLY A 237 -9.13 -2.73 6.39
C GLY A 237 -8.33 -1.83 7.32
N TRP A 238 -8.95 -0.77 7.85
CA TRP A 238 -8.34 0.17 8.80
C TRP A 238 -7.93 -0.50 10.11
N ILE A 239 -8.66 -1.52 10.57
CA ILE A 239 -8.28 -2.32 11.73
C ILE A 239 -6.97 -3.06 11.43
N GLY A 240 -6.87 -3.74 10.28
CA GLY A 240 -5.62 -4.37 9.82
C GLY A 240 -4.49 -3.37 9.61
N PHE A 241 -4.81 -2.16 9.13
CA PHE A 241 -3.87 -1.05 8.94
C PHE A 241 -3.16 -0.67 10.24
N ASN A 242 -3.93 -0.47 11.31
CA ASN A 242 -3.39 -0.01 12.59
C ASN A 242 -2.81 -1.16 13.41
N CYS A 243 -3.51 -2.28 13.51
CA CYS A 243 -3.02 -3.41 14.28
C CYS A 243 -1.77 -4.03 13.63
N GLY A 244 -1.70 -4.07 12.29
CA GLY A 244 -0.52 -4.53 11.56
C GLY A 244 0.72 -3.65 11.76
N SER A 245 0.54 -2.35 12.07
CA SER A 245 1.64 -1.42 12.34
C SER A 245 2.42 -1.72 13.62
N SER A 246 1.97 -2.65 14.47
CA SER A 246 2.81 -3.21 15.55
C SER A 246 3.97 -4.05 15.01
N PHE A 247 3.93 -4.47 13.74
CA PHE A 247 4.95 -5.28 13.06
C PHE A 247 5.20 -6.68 13.65
N GLY A 248 4.42 -7.15 14.61
CA GLY A 248 4.56 -8.51 15.13
C GLY A 248 3.74 -8.82 16.36
N ILE A 249 3.51 -10.12 16.60
CA ILE A 249 2.82 -10.72 17.74
C ILE A 249 3.66 -11.17 18.92
N THR A 250 4.97 -11.21 18.73
CA THR A 250 5.90 -11.63 19.77
C THR A 250 6.72 -10.44 20.31
N GLY A 251 7.56 -10.69 21.31
CA GLY A 251 8.59 -9.72 21.73
C GLY A 251 8.09 -8.37 22.29
N ASN A 252 6.89 -8.31 22.87
CA ASN A 252 6.28 -7.08 23.42
C ASN A 252 6.04 -5.95 22.40
N ARG A 253 6.03 -6.22 21.09
CA ARG A 253 5.78 -5.19 20.05
C ARG A 253 4.40 -4.53 20.12
N TRP A 254 3.48 -5.07 20.91
CA TRP A 254 2.15 -4.52 21.22
C TRP A 254 2.15 -3.41 22.26
N ILE A 255 3.24 -3.29 23.02
CA ILE A 255 3.36 -2.32 24.09
C ILE A 255 3.87 -1.03 23.44
N VAL A 256 2.93 -0.26 22.89
CA VAL A 256 3.14 1.06 22.30
C VAL A 256 3.24 2.12 23.39
#